data_AF-A0A7W1CNX1-F1
#
_entry.id   AF-A0A7W1CNX1-F1
#
_cell.length_a   1.000
_cell.length_b   1.000
_cell.length_c   1.000
_cell.angle_alpha   90.00
_cell.angle_beta   90.00
_cell.angle_gamma   90.00
#
_symmetry.space_group_name_H-M   'P 1'
#
loop_
_entity.id
_entity.type
_entity.pdbx_description
1 polymer ?
#
loop_
_entity_poly.entity_id
_entity_poly.type
_entity_poly.pdbx_seq_one_letter_code
_entity_poly.pdbx_strand_id
1 'polypeptide(L)'
;MSMNVPPPDASGAAAAVEIEAVTAAGDDVIGEAGPITHRSYDMTAERRQARKERRRLLLRRPGFVIGVSIILAWIVCGIGGDKITPHDPLTPVDTSSLSPRAGHLMGTDQLGRDVLSRVMAGARDVLLVAPLAATLAVVAGTFLGLLMGYYRSWVDEVLSRLIEVLLSIPVVLMALL
;
A
#
# COMPACT_ATOMS: atom_id res chain seq x y z
N MET A 1 70.90 26.30 6.61
CA MET A 1 69.58 25.82 7.06
C MET A 1 69.83 24.59 7.94
N SER A 2 70.03 24.79 9.24
CA SER A 2 70.35 23.70 10.18
C SER A 2 69.04 23.18 10.79
N MET A 3 68.77 21.88 10.59
CA MET A 3 67.59 21.18 11.12
C MET A 3 67.86 20.84 12.58
N ASN A 4 67.14 21.49 13.49
CA ASN A 4 67.18 21.20 14.91
C ASN A 4 66.27 19.98 15.19
N VAL A 5 66.88 18.82 15.46
CA VAL A 5 66.17 17.61 15.92
C VAL A 5 66.23 17.58 17.46
N PRO A 6 65.09 17.64 18.17
CA PRO A 6 65.10 17.54 19.63
C PRO A 6 65.44 16.10 20.09
N PRO A 7 66.09 15.94 21.26
CA PRO A 7 66.49 14.62 21.78
C PRO A 7 65.28 13.78 22.20
N PRO A 8 65.41 12.44 22.21
CA PRO A 8 64.33 11.53 22.54
C PRO A 8 63.94 11.68 24.02
N ASP A 9 62.70 12.09 24.25
CA ASP A 9 62.11 12.18 25.57
C ASP A 9 61.69 10.79 26.08
N ALA A 10 61.49 10.70 27.40
CA ALA A 10 61.18 9.49 28.15
C ALA A 10 59.83 8.81 27.80
N SER A 11 59.20 9.22 26.70
CA SER A 11 57.94 8.71 26.14
C SER A 11 58.06 7.27 25.60
N GLY A 12 59.25 6.87 25.12
CA GLY A 12 59.47 5.53 24.55
C GLY A 12 59.37 4.38 25.55
N ALA A 13 59.65 4.62 26.83
CA ALA A 13 59.57 3.60 27.87
C ALA A 13 58.12 3.31 28.31
N ALA A 14 57.24 4.31 28.23
CA ALA A 14 55.82 4.17 28.56
C ALA A 14 55.05 3.36 27.50
N ALA A 15 55.38 3.56 26.22
CA ALA A 15 54.74 2.84 25.11
C ALA A 15 55.04 1.32 25.13
N ALA A 16 56.22 0.91 25.60
CA ALA A 16 56.58 -0.51 25.69
C ALA A 16 55.80 -1.25 26.80
N VAL A 17 55.54 -0.58 27.93
CA VAL A 17 54.77 -1.14 29.06
C VAL A 17 53.28 -1.23 28.73
N GLU A 18 52.76 -0.28 27.95
CA GLU A 18 51.35 -0.28 27.51
C GLU A 18 51.06 -1.42 26.51
N ILE A 19 52.03 -1.76 25.65
CA ILE A 19 51.90 -2.89 24.71
C ILE A 19 51.94 -4.23 25.45
N GLU A 20 52.77 -4.40 26.49
CA GLU A 20 52.84 -5.63 27.28
C GLU A 20 51.57 -5.85 28.12
N ALA A 21 51.00 -4.76 28.69
CA ALA A 21 49.72 -4.80 29.40
C ALA A 21 48.52 -5.13 28.49
N VAL A 22 48.53 -4.64 27.23
CA VAL A 22 47.50 -4.96 26.23
C VAL A 22 47.63 -6.40 25.71
N THR A 23 48.85 -6.93 25.60
CA THR A 23 49.07 -8.35 25.25
C THR A 23 48.62 -9.29 26.37
N ALA A 24 48.94 -8.98 27.63
CA ALA A 24 48.53 -9.79 28.78
C ALA A 24 46.99 -9.75 28.98
N ALA A 25 46.35 -8.61 28.71
CA ALA A 25 44.89 -8.50 28.72
C ALA A 25 44.21 -9.18 27.51
N GLY A 26 44.94 -9.46 26.44
CA GLY A 26 44.45 -10.18 25.26
C GLY A 26 44.29 -11.67 25.50
N ASP A 27 45.19 -12.28 26.29
CA ASP A 27 45.16 -13.72 26.57
C ASP A 27 44.04 -14.13 27.54
N ASP A 28 43.69 -13.26 28.51
CA ASP A 28 42.56 -13.49 29.44
C ASP A 28 41.18 -13.40 28.75
N VAL A 29 41.06 -12.64 27.65
CA VAL A 29 39.81 -12.53 26.88
C VAL A 29 39.56 -13.76 26.00
N ILE A 30 40.61 -14.51 25.64
CA ILE A 30 40.51 -15.74 24.83
C ILE A 30 40.15 -16.96 25.71
N GLY A 31 40.33 -16.87 27.03
CA GLY A 31 40.06 -17.93 28.01
C GLY A 31 38.60 -18.10 28.44
N GLU A 32 37.72 -17.11 28.21
CA GLU A 32 36.29 -17.16 28.54
C GLU A 32 35.38 -17.20 27.29
N ALA A 33 35.75 -18.01 26.29
CA ALA A 33 34.77 -18.50 25.32
C ALA A 33 33.84 -19.51 26.01
N GLY A 34 32.95 -19.01 26.87
CA GLY A 34 31.82 -19.77 27.39
C GLY A 34 31.06 -20.41 26.22
N PRO A 35 30.41 -21.57 26.44
CA PRO A 35 29.81 -22.34 25.35
C PRO A 35 28.97 -21.41 24.49
N ILE A 36 29.31 -21.31 23.20
CA ILE A 36 28.55 -20.59 22.19
C ILE A 36 27.21 -21.30 22.13
N THR A 37 26.34 -20.95 23.07
CA THR A 37 24.97 -21.40 23.11
C THR A 37 24.42 -20.81 21.85
N HIS A 38 24.16 -21.64 20.85
CA HIS A 38 23.33 -21.30 19.71
C HIS A 38 22.03 -20.76 20.31
N ARG A 39 21.99 -19.45 20.59
CA ARG A 39 20.76 -18.72 20.83
C ARG A 39 20.13 -18.82 19.47
N SER A 40 19.30 -19.85 19.30
CA SER A 40 18.45 -20.05 18.15
C SER A 40 17.71 -18.74 17.99
N TYR A 41 18.24 -17.86 17.14
CA TYR A 41 17.57 -16.64 16.74
C TYR A 41 16.27 -17.15 16.14
N ASP A 42 15.20 -17.05 16.91
CA ASP A 42 13.90 -17.45 16.46
C ASP A 42 13.46 -16.40 15.42
N MET A 43 13.93 -16.59 14.19
CA MET A 43 13.63 -15.77 13.02
C MET A 43 12.12 -15.64 12.81
N THR A 44 11.32 -16.56 13.37
CA THR A 44 9.87 -16.49 13.32
C THR A 44 9.30 -15.50 14.32
N ALA A 45 9.92 -15.34 15.49
CA ALA A 45 9.54 -14.38 16.51
C ALA A 45 9.82 -12.93 16.06
N GLU A 46 11.01 -12.66 15.52
CA GLU A 46 11.37 -11.31 15.02
C GLU A 46 10.47 -10.86 13.85
N ARG A 47 10.16 -11.76 12.91
CA ARG A 47 9.23 -11.48 11.80
C ARG A 47 7.81 -11.18 12.27
N ARG A 48 7.33 -11.84 13.33
CA ARG A 48 6.02 -11.58 13.93
C ARG A 48 5.99 -10.21 14.62
N GLN A 49 7.07 -9.85 15.30
CA GLN A 49 7.20 -8.57 16.02
C GLN A 49 7.24 -7.40 15.02
N ALA A 50 8.06 -7.49 13.98
CA ALA A 50 8.11 -6.50 12.89
C ALA A 50 6.76 -6.33 12.17
N ARG A 51 6.02 -7.42 11.93
CA ARG A 51 4.66 -7.36 11.35
C ARG A 51 3.65 -6.67 12.26
N LYS A 52 3.75 -6.89 13.58
CA LYS A 52 2.84 -6.29 14.57
C LYS A 52 3.06 -4.78 14.68
N GLU A 53 4.32 -4.34 14.66
CA GLU A 53 4.68 -2.92 14.68
C GLU A 53 4.26 -2.21 13.39
N ARG A 54 4.53 -2.79 12.22
CA ARG A 54 4.05 -2.25 10.94
C ARG A 54 2.53 -2.10 10.89
N ARG A 55 1.79 -3.12 11.34
CA ARG A 55 0.31 -3.07 11.38
C ARG A 55 -0.18 -1.97 12.32
N ARG A 56 0.47 -1.79 13.47
CA ARG A 56 0.12 -0.73 14.43
C ARG A 56 0.41 0.67 13.88
N LEU A 57 1.48 0.83 13.10
CA LEU A 57 1.82 2.08 12.43
C LEU A 57 0.83 2.42 11.30
N LEU A 58 0.38 1.42 10.54
CA LEU A 58 -0.62 1.59 9.48
C LEU A 58 -2.01 1.94 10.03
N LEU A 59 -2.46 1.24 11.08
CA LEU A 59 -3.77 1.48 11.72
C LEU A 59 -3.84 2.83 12.46
N ARG A 60 -2.71 3.50 12.69
CA ARG A 60 -2.68 4.86 13.25
C ARG A 60 -2.92 5.96 12.22
N ARG A 61 -2.91 5.64 10.92
CA ARG A 61 -3.18 6.62 9.85
C ARG A 61 -4.68 6.64 9.55
N PRO A 62 -5.39 7.75 9.79
CA PRO A 62 -6.85 7.80 9.63
C PRO A 62 -7.26 7.52 8.18
N GLY A 63 -6.51 8.02 7.19
CA GLY A 63 -6.80 7.76 5.77
C GLY A 63 -6.75 6.27 5.39
N PHE A 64 -5.80 5.52 5.95
CA PHE A 64 -5.71 4.07 5.71
C PHE A 64 -6.90 3.33 6.33
N VAL A 65 -7.27 3.67 7.57
CA VAL A 65 -8.41 3.05 8.26
C VAL A 65 -9.72 3.36 7.52
N ILE A 66 -9.92 4.61 7.10
CA ILE A 66 -11.11 5.02 6.33
C ILE A 66 -11.18 4.24 5.01
N GLY A 67 -10.10 4.20 4.23
CA GLY A 67 -10.06 3.47 2.96
C GLY A 67 -10.35 1.98 3.12
N VAL A 68 -9.69 1.32 4.09
CA VAL A 68 -9.93 -0.11 4.37
C VAL A 68 -11.37 -0.34 4.85
N SER A 69 -11.93 0.56 5.67
CA SER A 69 -13.30 0.41 6.15
C SER A 69 -14.34 0.52 5.02
N ILE A 70 -14.14 1.44 4.06
CA ILE A 70 -15.01 1.58 2.88
C ILE A 70 -14.94 0.33 2.01
N ILE A 71 -13.73 -0.15 1.68
CA ILE A 71 -13.55 -1.36 0.87
C ILE A 71 -14.19 -2.57 1.57
N LEU A 72 -13.98 -2.72 2.88
CA LEU A 72 -14.57 -3.80 3.65
C LEU A 72 -16.10 -3.74 3.64
N ALA A 73 -16.69 -2.55 3.78
CA ALA A 73 -18.13 -2.36 3.69
C ALA A 73 -18.67 -2.82 2.32
N TRP A 74 -18.03 -2.41 1.21
CA TRP A 74 -18.42 -2.84 -0.13
C TRP A 74 -18.27 -4.36 -0.33
N ILE A 75 -17.19 -4.98 0.17
CA ILE A 75 -17.00 -6.43 0.12
C ILE A 75 -18.11 -7.16 0.87
N VAL A 76 -18.48 -6.68 2.05
CA VAL A 76 -19.60 -7.22 2.83
C VAL A 76 -20.91 -7.08 2.06
N CYS A 77 -21.14 -5.95 1.39
CA CYS A 77 -22.31 -5.75 0.53
C CYS A 77 -22.32 -6.70 -0.68
N GLY A 78 -21.20 -6.85 -1.39
CA GLY A 78 -21.11 -7.69 -2.59
C GLY A 78 -21.19 -9.18 -2.31
N ILE A 79 -20.66 -9.66 -1.17
CA ILE A 79 -20.75 -11.07 -0.75
C ILE A 79 -22.07 -11.35 -0.03
N GLY A 80 -22.54 -10.40 0.79
CA GLY A 80 -23.78 -10.51 1.55
C GLY A 80 -25.04 -10.30 0.70
N GLY A 81 -24.92 -9.71 -0.49
CA GLY A 81 -26.03 -9.38 -1.38
C GLY A 81 -26.96 -10.56 -1.65
N ASP A 82 -26.43 -11.71 -2.05
CA ASP A 82 -27.24 -12.90 -2.36
C ASP A 82 -27.99 -13.46 -1.15
N LYS A 83 -27.55 -13.18 0.09
CA LYS A 83 -28.20 -13.64 1.32
C LYS A 83 -29.11 -12.60 1.97
N ILE A 84 -28.85 -11.32 1.74
CA ILE A 84 -29.57 -10.19 2.37
C ILE A 84 -30.70 -9.71 1.47
N THR A 85 -30.63 -9.98 0.17
CA THR A 85 -31.59 -9.46 -0.81
C THR A 85 -32.64 -10.51 -1.15
N PRO A 86 -33.92 -10.31 -0.79
CA PRO A 86 -34.98 -11.28 -1.04
C PRO A 86 -35.53 -11.25 -2.48
N HIS A 87 -35.13 -10.28 -3.31
CA HIS A 87 -35.76 -10.01 -4.61
C HIS A 87 -34.74 -9.93 -5.74
N ASP A 88 -35.10 -10.48 -6.91
CA ASP A 88 -34.28 -10.46 -8.10
C ASP A 88 -34.11 -9.00 -8.59
N PRO A 89 -32.86 -8.50 -8.73
CA PRO A 89 -32.55 -7.11 -9.07
C PRO A 89 -33.06 -6.67 -10.45
N LEU A 90 -33.41 -7.60 -11.34
CA LEU A 90 -33.87 -7.31 -12.69
C LEU A 90 -35.40 -7.42 -12.83
N THR A 91 -36.06 -8.11 -11.91
CA THR A 91 -37.52 -8.27 -11.95
C THR A 91 -38.23 -7.05 -11.37
N PRO A 92 -39.26 -6.50 -12.06
CA PRO A 92 -40.17 -5.54 -11.46
C PRO A 92 -40.95 -6.20 -10.32
N VAL A 93 -40.91 -5.63 -9.12
CA VAL A 93 -41.62 -6.13 -7.95
C VAL A 93 -42.88 -5.30 -7.68
N ASP A 94 -42.79 -3.97 -7.81
CA ASP A 94 -43.93 -3.07 -7.59
C ASP A 94 -43.69 -1.73 -8.31
N THR A 95 -44.56 -1.35 -9.25
CA THR A 95 -44.45 -0.12 -10.05
C THR A 95 -45.00 1.12 -9.35
N SER A 96 -45.62 0.95 -8.18
CA SER A 96 -46.38 2.02 -7.51
C SER A 96 -45.63 2.70 -6.35
N SER A 97 -44.46 2.19 -5.94
CA SER A 97 -43.82 2.60 -4.69
C SER A 97 -42.39 3.12 -4.86
N LEU A 98 -42.25 4.39 -5.25
CA LEU A 98 -40.98 5.14 -5.27
C LEU A 98 -40.45 5.46 -3.85
N SER A 99 -41.25 5.23 -2.79
CA SER A 99 -40.90 5.55 -1.40
C SER A 99 -40.46 4.32 -0.60
N PRO A 100 -39.55 4.48 0.40
CA PRO A 100 -39.15 3.40 1.31
C PRO A 100 -40.34 2.79 2.06
N ARG A 101 -40.45 1.45 2.08
CA ARG A 101 -41.51 0.71 2.78
C ARG A 101 -40.99 -0.62 3.34
N ALA A 102 -41.74 -1.23 4.26
CA ALA A 102 -41.45 -2.58 4.74
C ALA A 102 -41.48 -3.56 3.55
N GLY A 103 -40.31 -4.14 3.21
CA GLY A 103 -40.10 -4.95 2.00
C GLY A 103 -39.15 -4.30 0.98
N HIS A 104 -39.09 -2.97 0.91
CA HIS A 104 -38.20 -2.20 0.03
C HIS A 104 -37.54 -1.06 0.81
N LEU A 105 -36.41 -1.34 1.48
CA LEU A 105 -35.74 -0.37 2.37
C LEU A 105 -35.29 0.90 1.65
N MET A 106 -34.93 0.81 0.36
CA MET A 106 -34.54 1.96 -0.47
C MET A 106 -35.62 2.37 -1.48
N GLY A 107 -36.80 1.75 -1.44
CA GLY A 107 -37.86 1.95 -2.44
C GLY A 107 -37.58 1.25 -3.77
N THR A 108 -38.41 1.54 -4.77
CA THR A 108 -38.28 1.03 -6.13
C THR A 108 -37.88 2.13 -7.12
N ASP A 109 -37.22 1.75 -8.21
CA ASP A 109 -36.92 2.64 -9.35
C ASP A 109 -38.20 2.89 -10.19
N GLN A 110 -38.14 3.78 -11.18
CA GLN A 110 -39.24 4.10 -12.12
C GLN A 110 -39.79 2.86 -12.85
N LEU A 111 -38.98 1.79 -12.93
CA LEU A 111 -39.34 0.50 -13.54
C LEU A 111 -39.92 -0.50 -12.52
N GLY A 112 -40.15 -0.08 -11.28
CA GLY A 112 -40.69 -0.90 -10.19
C GLY A 112 -39.72 -1.94 -9.63
N ARG A 113 -38.41 -1.77 -9.85
CA ARG A 113 -37.36 -2.69 -9.37
C ARG A 113 -36.80 -2.21 -8.03
N ASP A 114 -36.50 -3.14 -7.12
CA ASP A 114 -35.92 -2.80 -5.81
C ASP A 114 -34.51 -2.18 -5.96
N VAL A 115 -34.35 -0.96 -5.45
CA VAL A 115 -33.09 -0.20 -5.52
C VAL A 115 -32.02 -0.85 -4.64
N LEU A 116 -32.38 -1.37 -3.46
CA LEU A 116 -31.41 -2.01 -2.56
C LEU A 116 -30.79 -3.23 -3.24
N SER A 117 -31.63 -4.06 -3.86
CA SER A 117 -31.20 -5.25 -4.61
C SER A 117 -30.24 -4.90 -5.72
N ARG A 118 -30.52 -3.83 -6.46
CA ARG A 118 -29.67 -3.36 -7.55
C ARG A 118 -28.33 -2.82 -7.07
N VAL A 119 -28.31 -2.10 -5.96
CA VAL A 119 -27.05 -1.59 -5.38
C VAL A 119 -26.18 -2.75 -4.91
N MET A 120 -26.76 -3.76 -4.26
CA MET A 120 -26.02 -4.94 -3.79
C MET A 120 -25.53 -5.81 -4.96
N ALA A 121 -26.34 -5.99 -6.01
CA ALA A 121 -25.92 -6.66 -7.23
C ALA A 121 -24.77 -5.90 -7.93
N GLY A 122 -24.91 -4.58 -8.08
CA GLY A 122 -23.87 -3.73 -8.66
C GLY A 122 -22.58 -3.66 -7.83
N ALA A 123 -22.67 -3.79 -6.49
CA ALA A 123 -21.50 -3.85 -5.61
C ALA A 123 -20.54 -4.98 -6.00
N ARG A 124 -21.09 -6.15 -6.37
CA ARG A 124 -20.30 -7.32 -6.79
C ARG A 124 -19.57 -7.05 -8.11
N ASP A 125 -20.25 -6.47 -9.08
CA ASP A 125 -19.67 -6.14 -10.38
C ASP A 125 -18.57 -5.08 -10.24
N VAL A 126 -18.81 -4.03 -9.46
CA VAL A 126 -17.81 -2.97 -9.19
C VAL A 126 -16.57 -3.54 -8.50
N LEU A 127 -16.73 -4.45 -7.54
CA LEU A 127 -15.61 -5.09 -6.84
C LEU A 127 -14.73 -5.95 -7.76
N LEU A 128 -15.26 -6.45 -8.88
CA LEU A 128 -14.49 -7.23 -9.86
C LEU A 128 -13.92 -6.36 -10.97
N VAL A 129 -14.75 -5.53 -11.58
CA VAL A 129 -14.41 -4.76 -12.77
C VAL A 129 -13.51 -3.57 -12.44
N ALA A 130 -13.77 -2.85 -11.34
CA ALA A 130 -13.01 -1.64 -11.03
C ALA A 130 -11.53 -1.92 -10.70
N PRO A 131 -11.16 -2.93 -9.89
CA PRO A 131 -9.75 -3.25 -9.64
C PRO A 131 -9.03 -3.74 -10.89
N LEU A 132 -9.71 -4.53 -11.74
CA LEU A 132 -9.16 -5.01 -13.00
C LEU A 132 -8.85 -3.84 -13.93
N ALA A 133 -9.84 -2.95 -14.13
CA ALA A 133 -9.69 -1.75 -14.95
C ALA A 133 -8.59 -0.83 -14.40
N ALA A 134 -8.56 -0.61 -13.08
CA ALA A 134 -7.52 0.20 -12.44
C ALA A 134 -6.13 -0.41 -12.62
N THR A 135 -5.99 -1.73 -12.47
CA THR A 135 -4.70 -2.42 -12.67
C THR A 135 -4.24 -2.28 -14.12
N LEU A 136 -5.13 -2.50 -15.09
CA LEU A 136 -4.82 -2.31 -16.51
C LEU A 136 -4.45 -0.86 -16.83
N ALA A 137 -5.19 0.11 -16.28
CA ALA A 137 -4.90 1.53 -16.45
C ALA A 137 -3.55 1.91 -15.85
N VAL A 138 -3.19 1.38 -14.67
CA VAL A 138 -1.88 1.61 -14.05
C VAL A 138 -0.78 0.98 -14.90
N VAL A 139 -0.93 -0.26 -15.37
CA VAL A 139 0.07 -0.92 -16.21
C VAL A 139 0.26 -0.17 -17.53
N ALA A 140 -0.84 0.12 -18.24
CA ALA A 140 -0.79 0.83 -19.52
C ALA A 140 -0.27 2.26 -19.34
N GLY A 141 -0.75 2.99 -18.33
CA GLY A 141 -0.33 4.36 -18.03
C GLY A 141 1.13 4.44 -17.59
N THR A 142 1.61 3.47 -16.79
CA THR A 142 3.03 3.40 -16.41
C THR A 142 3.90 3.11 -17.63
N PHE A 143 3.47 2.20 -18.50
CA PHE A 143 4.20 1.91 -19.74
C PHE A 143 4.28 3.15 -20.63
N LEU A 144 3.16 3.85 -20.84
CA LEU A 144 3.12 5.09 -21.62
C LEU A 144 3.98 6.18 -21.00
N GLY A 145 3.87 6.40 -19.69
CA GLY A 145 4.64 7.41 -18.96
C GLY A 145 6.13 7.12 -18.97
N LEU A 146 6.54 5.85 -18.92
CA LEU A 146 7.95 5.47 -19.04
C LEU A 146 8.47 5.68 -20.47
N LEU A 147 7.62 5.43 -21.47
CA LEU A 147 7.95 5.70 -22.88
C LEU A 147 8.18 7.20 -23.12
N MET A 148 7.28 8.05 -22.60
CA MET A 148 7.41 9.51 -22.62
C MET A 148 8.68 9.98 -21.89
N GLY A 149 8.91 9.46 -20.67
CA GLY A 149 10.06 9.85 -19.86
C GLY A 149 11.40 9.39 -20.44
N TYR A 150 11.43 8.28 -21.17
CA TYR A 150 12.63 7.76 -21.82
C TYR A 150 12.93 8.51 -23.13
N TYR A 151 11.91 8.66 -23.98
CA TYR A 151 12.02 9.40 -25.23
C TYR A 151 11.68 10.86 -24.97
N ARG A 152 12.68 11.68 -24.60
CA ARG A 152 12.60 13.16 -24.50
C ARG A 152 12.39 13.85 -25.87
N SER A 153 11.75 13.15 -26.79
CA SER A 153 11.56 13.49 -28.19
C SER A 153 10.11 13.88 -28.45
N TRP A 154 9.80 14.16 -29.71
CA TRP A 154 8.47 14.58 -30.18
C TRP A 154 7.32 13.64 -29.74
N VAL A 155 7.61 12.38 -29.40
CA VAL A 155 6.61 11.43 -28.88
C VAL A 155 5.98 11.92 -27.58
N ASP A 156 6.76 12.48 -26.66
CA ASP A 156 6.26 13.06 -25.40
C ASP A 156 5.31 14.24 -25.66
N GLU A 157 5.69 15.15 -26.56
CA GLU A 157 4.86 16.29 -26.94
C GLU A 157 3.56 15.84 -27.63
N VAL A 158 3.59 14.88 -28.55
CA VAL A 158 2.37 14.42 -29.24
C VAL A 158 1.40 13.75 -28.27
N LEU A 159 1.88 12.85 -27.41
CA LEU A 159 0.98 12.14 -26.51
C LEU A 159 0.46 13.03 -25.39
N SER A 160 1.27 13.94 -24.84
CA SER A 160 0.80 14.91 -23.83
C SER A 160 -0.29 15.82 -24.42
N ARG A 161 -0.11 16.30 -25.65
CA ARG A 161 -1.15 17.07 -26.37
C ARG A 161 -2.42 16.27 -26.60
N LEU A 162 -2.31 14.99 -26.96
CA LEU A 162 -3.47 14.12 -27.11
C LEU A 162 -4.24 13.99 -25.80
N ILE A 163 -3.55 13.81 -24.67
CA ILE A 163 -4.16 13.74 -23.34
C ILE A 163 -4.83 15.08 -23.00
N GLU A 164 -4.18 16.22 -23.26
CA GLU A 164 -4.77 17.56 -23.07
C GLU A 164 -6.07 17.73 -23.88
N VAL A 165 -6.09 17.30 -25.15
CA VAL A 165 -7.28 17.36 -26.01
C VAL A 165 -8.39 16.46 -25.48
N LEU A 166 -8.06 15.24 -25.06
CA LEU A 166 -9.04 14.30 -24.49
C LEU A 166 -9.64 14.82 -23.18
N LEU A 167 -8.84 15.44 -22.32
CA LEU A 167 -9.29 16.02 -21.06
C LEU A 167 -10.01 17.37 -21.22
N SER A 168 -9.72 18.08 -22.31
CA SER A 168 -10.38 19.34 -22.67
C SER A 168 -11.85 19.14 -23.03
N ILE A 169 -12.20 17.99 -23.63
CA ILE A 169 -13.58 17.64 -23.97
C ILE A 169 -14.27 17.09 -22.70
N PRO A 170 -15.23 17.83 -22.10
CA PRO A 170 -15.94 17.36 -20.93
C PRO A 170 -16.82 16.17 -21.33
N VAL A 171 -16.62 15.02 -20.69
CA VAL A 171 -17.43 13.80 -20.95
C VAL A 171 -18.94 14.08 -20.79
N VAL A 172 -19.31 15.01 -19.91
CA VAL A 172 -20.70 15.44 -19.73
C VAL A 172 -21.30 16.02 -21.02
N LEU A 173 -20.52 16.78 -21.82
CA LEU A 173 -21.00 17.30 -23.10
C LEU A 173 -21.20 16.18 -24.13
N MET A 174 -20.32 15.17 -24.13
CA MET A 174 -20.47 13.98 -24.99
C MET A 174 -21.67 13.11 -24.60
N ALA A 175 -22.05 13.08 -23.32
CA ALA A 175 -23.18 12.29 -22.84
C ALA A 175 -24.56 12.97 -23.05
N LEU A 176 -24.58 14.29 -23.27
CA LEU A 176 -25.80 15.08 -23.46
C LEU A 176 -26.25 15.19 -24.93
N LEU A 177 -25.37 14.87 -25.88
CA LEU A 177 -25.59 14.98 -27.32
C LEU A 177 -25.99 13.62 -27.90
#